data_AF-A0A945AT57-F1
#
_entry.id   AF-A0A945AT57-F1
#
_cell.length_a   1.000
_cell.length_b   1.000
_cell.length_c   1.000
_cell.angle_alpha   90.00
_cell.angle_beta   90.00
_cell.angle_gamma   90.00
#
_symmetry.space_group_name_H-M   'P 1'
#
loop_
_entity.id
_entity.type
_entity.pdbx_description
1 polymer ?
#
loop_
_entity_poly.entity_id
_entity_poly.type
_entity_poly.pdbx_seq_one_letter_code
_entity_poly.pdbx_strand_id
1 'polypeptide(L)'
;MDTAQLVIFTAIWTFIWTLTTRHVSRLFELIIGLIPFTAFGLRVFAGFFTDVPPGDPVRDFVGPLIDWVNGSGILSFQCVLDAAVAVGLFWFAAAFNIPRQSRLGTAWIIPAIAVTNCLTLYVSGLPIEKFFALALPSPVLSFAVAGLISAIIRWTPSPLTTDTRQNAAIFILITLPVATSLVLLFSPLVTSLPICQQAQATSLLTLGVGAVVAVAAYQCHLFT
;
A
#
# COMPACT_ATOMS: atom_id res chain seq x y z
N MET A 1 16.36 -6.35 -3.44
CA MET A 1 15.50 -7.02 -4.44
C MET A 1 16.27 -7.04 -5.73
N ASP A 2 16.42 -8.21 -6.36
CA ASP A 2 17.12 -8.29 -7.63
C ASP A 2 16.32 -7.56 -8.71
N THR A 3 17.01 -6.74 -9.51
CA THR A 3 16.40 -5.97 -10.60
C THR A 3 15.63 -6.87 -11.57
N ALA A 4 16.08 -8.11 -11.77
CA ALA A 4 15.39 -9.12 -12.55
C ALA A 4 14.02 -9.50 -11.95
N GLN A 5 13.94 -9.71 -10.63
CA GLN A 5 12.68 -9.99 -9.93
C GLN A 5 11.68 -8.84 -10.09
N LEU A 6 12.15 -7.60 -9.94
CA LEU A 6 11.31 -6.40 -10.14
C LEU A 6 10.72 -6.37 -11.54
N VAL A 7 11.53 -6.59 -12.57
CA VAL A 7 11.08 -6.57 -13.98
C VAL A 7 10.07 -7.70 -14.24
N ILE A 8 10.35 -8.92 -13.78
CA ILE A 8 9.47 -10.08 -13.96
C ILE A 8 8.11 -9.82 -13.29
N PHE A 9 8.09 -9.43 -12.02
CA PHE A 9 6.85 -9.17 -11.31
C PHE A 9 6.10 -7.95 -11.83
N THR A 10 6.81 -6.90 -12.27
CA THR A 10 6.18 -5.76 -12.97
C THR A 10 5.43 -6.23 -14.20
N ALA A 11 6.04 -7.10 -15.02
CA ALA A 11 5.39 -7.66 -16.20
C ALA A 11 4.18 -8.54 -15.82
N ILE A 12 4.33 -9.41 -14.82
CA ILE A 12 3.25 -10.28 -14.32
C ILE A 12 2.08 -9.46 -13.78
N TRP A 13 2.34 -8.49 -12.90
CA TRP A 13 1.33 -7.61 -12.32
C TRP A 13 0.60 -6.81 -13.37
N THR A 14 1.34 -6.22 -14.32
CA THR A 14 0.74 -5.47 -15.44
C THR A 14 -0.13 -6.38 -16.29
N PHE A 15 0.35 -7.57 -16.64
CA PHE A 15 -0.43 -8.55 -17.40
C PHE A 15 -1.72 -8.93 -16.67
N ILE A 16 -1.63 -9.34 -15.40
CA ILE A 16 -2.78 -9.72 -14.58
C ILE A 16 -3.78 -8.58 -14.46
N TRP A 17 -3.32 -7.36 -14.23
CA TRP A 17 -4.18 -6.19 -14.12
C TRP A 17 -5.01 -5.94 -15.38
N THR A 18 -4.48 -6.30 -16.56
CA THR A 18 -5.18 -6.13 -17.84
C THR A 18 -6.09 -7.30 -18.23
N LEU A 19 -6.03 -8.43 -17.52
CA LEU A 19 -6.83 -9.63 -17.82
C LEU A 19 -8.32 -9.38 -17.69
N THR A 20 -9.14 -9.99 -18.54
CA THR A 20 -10.60 -9.93 -18.37
C THR A 20 -11.01 -10.63 -17.08
N THR A 21 -11.68 -9.91 -16.19
CA THR A 21 -12.29 -10.49 -15.00
C THR A 21 -13.60 -11.17 -15.42
N ARG A 22 -13.64 -12.50 -15.37
CA ARG A 22 -14.91 -13.24 -15.48
C ARG A 22 -15.61 -13.22 -14.12
N HIS A 23 -16.92 -13.48 -14.12
CA HIS A 23 -17.64 -13.67 -12.87
C HIS A 23 -17.01 -14.84 -12.10
N VAL A 24 -16.57 -14.53 -10.88
CA VAL A 24 -15.95 -15.46 -9.95
C VAL A 24 -17.01 -15.84 -8.92
N SER A 25 -17.06 -17.11 -8.49
CA SER A 25 -17.96 -17.49 -7.41
C SER A 25 -17.57 -16.79 -6.11
N ARG A 26 -18.55 -16.42 -5.27
CA ARG A 26 -18.30 -15.69 -4.01
C ARG A 26 -17.31 -16.41 -3.08
N LEU A 27 -17.37 -17.74 -3.04
CA LEU A 27 -16.42 -18.55 -2.26
C LEU A 27 -14.99 -18.39 -2.78
N PHE A 28 -14.79 -18.44 -4.10
CA PHE A 28 -13.48 -18.31 -4.70
C PHE A 28 -12.94 -16.88 -4.58
N GLU A 29 -13.81 -15.87 -4.67
CA GLU A 29 -13.46 -14.48 -4.39
C GLU A 29 -12.93 -14.31 -2.95
N LEU A 30 -13.60 -14.91 -1.96
CA LEU A 30 -13.16 -14.87 -0.56
C LEU A 30 -11.82 -15.59 -0.36
N ILE A 31 -11.65 -16.78 -0.95
CA ILE A 31 -10.40 -17.55 -0.85
C ILE A 31 -9.24 -16.76 -1.46
N ILE A 32 -9.42 -16.21 -2.66
CA ILE A 32 -8.39 -15.42 -3.32
C ILE A 32 -8.09 -14.15 -2.54
N GLY A 33 -9.10 -13.47 -1.98
CA GLY A 33 -8.91 -12.28 -1.14
C GLY A 33 -8.15 -12.56 0.16
N LEU A 34 -8.26 -13.78 0.69
CA LEU A 34 -7.55 -14.18 1.91
C LEU A 34 -6.04 -14.34 1.68
N ILE A 35 -5.59 -14.67 0.46
CA ILE A 35 -4.17 -14.85 0.13
C ILE A 35 -3.35 -13.56 0.37
N PRO A 36 -3.65 -12.40 -0.25
CA PRO A 36 -2.93 -11.17 0.03
C PRO A 36 -3.09 -10.77 1.50
N PHE A 37 -4.28 -10.91 2.08
CA PHE A 37 -4.50 -10.59 3.49
C PHE A 37 -3.58 -11.38 4.41
N THR A 38 -3.40 -12.68 4.16
CA THR A 38 -2.53 -13.55 4.94
C THR A 38 -1.06 -13.19 4.73
N ALA A 39 -0.62 -12.96 3.49
CA ALA A 39 0.77 -12.62 3.20
C ALA A 39 1.18 -11.27 3.80
N PHE A 40 0.36 -10.23 3.62
CA PHE A 40 0.59 -8.92 4.22
C PHE A 40 0.43 -8.97 5.74
N GLY A 41 -0.58 -9.69 6.24
CA GLY A 41 -0.80 -9.90 7.66
C GLY A 41 0.40 -10.56 8.34
N LEU A 42 1.04 -11.53 7.68
CA LEU A 42 2.24 -12.18 8.18
C LEU A 42 3.45 -11.23 8.25
N ARG A 43 3.61 -10.34 7.26
CA ARG A 43 4.66 -9.29 7.29
C ARG A 43 4.45 -8.33 8.45
N VAL A 44 3.22 -7.86 8.65
CA VAL A 44 2.85 -6.96 9.76
C VAL A 44 3.04 -7.68 11.09
N PHE A 45 2.59 -8.93 11.18
CA PHE A 45 2.74 -9.75 12.37
C PHE A 45 4.20 -9.92 12.77
N ALA A 46 5.08 -10.28 11.84
CA ALA A 46 6.52 -10.39 12.09
C ALA A 46 7.12 -9.04 12.53
N GLY A 47 6.64 -7.92 11.98
CA GLY A 47 7.03 -6.57 12.36
C GLY A 47 6.75 -6.21 13.82
N PHE A 48 5.80 -6.86 14.49
CA PHE A 48 5.60 -6.64 15.93
C PHE A 48 6.73 -7.19 16.82
N PHE A 49 7.54 -8.11 16.28
CA PHE A 49 8.56 -8.82 17.04
C PHE A 49 9.99 -8.39 16.70
N THR A 50 10.18 -7.45 15.77
CA THR A 50 11.52 -7.01 15.34
C THR A 50 12.30 -6.29 16.43
N ASP A 51 11.61 -5.56 17.31
CA ASP A 51 12.23 -4.77 18.39
C ASP A 51 12.18 -5.49 19.76
N VAL A 52 11.67 -6.72 19.81
CA VAL A 52 11.67 -7.51 21.05
C VAL A 52 13.10 -7.96 21.36
N PRO A 53 13.60 -7.89 22.60
CA PRO A 53 14.97 -8.31 22.94
C PRO A 53 15.24 -9.79 22.63
N PRO A 54 16.49 -10.17 22.30
CA PRO A 54 16.86 -11.57 22.10
C PRO A 54 16.85 -12.33 23.43
N GLY A 55 16.33 -13.56 23.43
CA GLY A 55 16.13 -14.38 24.64
C GLY A 55 14.74 -14.29 25.27
N ASP A 56 13.81 -13.53 24.64
CA ASP A 56 12.39 -13.63 24.97
C ASP A 56 11.81 -14.92 24.34
N PRO A 57 11.13 -15.78 25.12
CA PRO A 57 10.63 -17.07 24.62
C PRO A 57 9.61 -16.93 23.48
N VAL A 58 8.86 -15.83 23.41
CA VAL A 58 7.92 -15.55 22.33
C VAL A 58 8.65 -15.12 21.07
N ARG A 59 9.67 -14.26 21.20
CA ARG A 59 10.49 -13.87 20.05
C ARG A 59 11.24 -15.07 19.48
N ASP A 60 11.82 -15.90 20.34
CA ASP A 60 12.58 -17.08 19.92
C ASP A 60 11.69 -18.09 19.20
N PHE A 61 10.43 -18.24 19.64
CA PHE A 61 9.44 -19.07 18.96
C PHE A 61 9.06 -18.55 17.57
N VAL A 62 8.92 -17.22 17.40
CA VAL A 62 8.58 -16.58 16.11
C VAL A 62 9.83 -16.28 15.26
N GLY A 63 11.04 -16.48 15.82
CA GLY A 63 12.32 -16.18 15.19
C GLY A 63 12.47 -16.69 13.75
N PRO A 64 12.18 -17.97 13.47
CA PRO A 64 12.24 -18.51 12.10
C PRO A 64 11.36 -17.75 11.11
N LEU A 65 10.19 -17.26 11.54
CA LEU A 65 9.31 -16.45 10.72
C LEU A 65 9.90 -15.06 10.47
N ILE A 66 10.42 -14.40 11.50
CA ILE A 66 11.05 -13.08 11.41
C ILE A 66 12.23 -13.14 10.45
N ASP A 67 13.08 -14.17 10.58
CA ASP A 67 14.23 -14.38 9.72
C ASP A 67 13.80 -14.58 8.27
N TRP A 68 12.76 -15.39 8.03
CA TRP A 68 12.23 -15.63 6.68
C TRP A 68 11.68 -14.35 6.05
N VAL A 69 10.90 -13.57 6.80
CA VAL A 69 10.36 -12.27 6.37
C VAL A 69 11.48 -11.29 6.04
N ASN A 70 12.59 -11.33 6.79
CA ASN A 70 13.78 -10.52 6.56
C ASN A 70 14.70 -11.06 5.45
N GLY A 71 14.33 -12.17 4.81
CA GLY A 71 15.00 -12.67 3.61
C GLY A 71 15.86 -13.92 3.80
N SER A 72 15.77 -14.60 4.95
CA SER A 72 16.35 -15.94 5.10
C SER A 72 15.53 -16.98 4.31
N GLY A 73 16.08 -18.19 4.12
CA GLY A 73 15.38 -19.31 3.49
C GLY A 73 15.53 -19.43 1.96
N ILE A 74 15.07 -20.56 1.42
CA ILE A 74 15.22 -20.94 0.00
C ILE A 74 14.28 -20.11 -0.90
N LEU A 75 13.05 -19.89 -0.44
CA LEU A 75 12.08 -19.04 -1.13
C LEU A 75 12.04 -17.69 -0.41
N SER A 76 12.46 -16.62 -1.08
CA SER A 76 12.39 -15.28 -0.49
C SER A 76 10.94 -14.91 -0.17
N PHE A 77 10.69 -14.40 1.05
CA PHE A 77 9.38 -13.89 1.42
C PHE A 77 8.90 -12.75 0.50
N GLN A 78 9.83 -11.97 -0.07
CA GLN A 78 9.47 -10.96 -1.06
C GLN A 78 8.81 -11.58 -2.30
N CYS A 79 9.26 -12.74 -2.76
CA CYS A 79 8.63 -13.46 -3.87
C CYS A 79 7.19 -13.91 -3.52
N VAL A 80 6.96 -14.34 -2.27
CA VAL A 80 5.62 -14.67 -1.77
C VAL A 80 4.72 -13.44 -1.77
N LEU A 81 5.23 -12.30 -1.30
CA LEU A 81 4.48 -11.03 -1.33
C LEU A 81 4.17 -10.60 -2.76
N ASP A 82 5.14 -10.69 -3.66
CA ASP A 82 4.94 -10.27 -5.05
C ASP A 82 3.90 -11.16 -5.75
N ALA A 83 3.90 -12.46 -5.47
CA ALA A 83 2.86 -13.39 -5.92
C ALA A 83 1.50 -13.06 -5.27
N ALA A 84 1.48 -12.71 -3.98
CA ALA A 84 0.27 -12.31 -3.29
C ALA A 84 -0.31 -10.99 -3.85
N VAL A 85 0.54 -10.05 -4.26
CA VAL A 85 0.14 -8.82 -4.98
C VAL A 85 -0.50 -9.15 -6.32
N ALA A 86 0.11 -10.06 -7.09
CA ALA A 86 -0.46 -10.53 -8.36
C ALA A 86 -1.89 -11.08 -8.16
N VAL A 87 -2.06 -11.96 -7.17
CA VAL A 87 -3.36 -12.53 -6.79
C VAL A 87 -4.33 -11.43 -6.31
N GLY A 88 -3.85 -10.51 -5.48
CA GLY A 88 -4.60 -9.39 -4.94
C GLY A 88 -5.08 -8.41 -6.01
N LEU A 89 -4.29 -8.14 -7.05
CA LEU A 89 -4.69 -7.29 -8.19
C LEU A 89 -5.88 -7.90 -8.95
N PHE A 90 -5.84 -9.21 -9.19
CA PHE A 90 -6.97 -9.91 -9.82
C PHE A 90 -8.22 -9.88 -8.93
N TRP A 91 -8.06 -10.22 -7.65
CA TRP A 91 -9.15 -10.18 -6.67
C TRP A 91 -9.77 -8.79 -6.56
N PHE A 92 -8.95 -7.76 -6.41
CA PHE A 92 -9.40 -6.38 -6.29
C PHE A 92 -10.20 -5.95 -7.52
N ALA A 93 -9.74 -6.29 -8.72
CA ALA A 93 -10.48 -6.03 -9.94
C ALA A 93 -11.84 -6.75 -10.00
N ALA A 94 -11.91 -7.99 -9.49
CA ALA A 94 -13.13 -8.78 -9.46
C ALA A 94 -14.13 -8.30 -8.38
N ALA A 95 -13.68 -8.16 -7.13
CA ALA A 95 -14.50 -7.80 -5.98
C ALA A 95 -15.17 -6.42 -6.15
N PHE A 96 -14.47 -5.46 -6.74
CA PHE A 96 -14.98 -4.11 -6.98
C PHE A 96 -15.54 -3.92 -8.40
N ASN A 97 -15.68 -4.99 -9.19
CA ASN A 97 -16.20 -4.95 -10.56
C ASN A 97 -15.53 -3.87 -11.43
N ILE A 98 -14.20 -3.74 -11.33
CA ILE A 98 -13.47 -2.66 -11.99
C ILE A 98 -13.47 -2.88 -13.52
N PRO A 99 -14.02 -1.94 -14.31
CA PRO A 99 -14.12 -2.09 -15.76
C PRO A 99 -12.76 -2.25 -16.42
N ARG A 100 -12.71 -3.09 -17.47
CA ARG A 100 -11.46 -3.34 -18.22
C ARG A 100 -10.84 -2.07 -18.78
N GLN A 101 -11.65 -1.11 -19.24
CA GLN A 101 -11.18 0.18 -19.75
C GLN A 101 -10.40 0.97 -18.69
N SER A 102 -10.92 1.04 -17.45
CA SER A 102 -10.24 1.68 -16.32
C SER A 102 -8.92 1.00 -15.99
N ARG A 103 -8.90 -0.34 -16.05
CA ARG A 103 -7.69 -1.12 -15.77
C ARG A 103 -6.62 -0.94 -16.83
N LEU A 104 -7.01 -0.94 -18.12
CA LEU A 104 -6.09 -0.60 -19.21
C LEU A 104 -5.57 0.83 -19.09
N GLY A 105 -6.45 1.79 -18.75
CA GLY A 105 -6.07 3.19 -18.55
C GLY A 105 -5.09 3.43 -17.39
N THR A 106 -4.99 2.49 -16.44
CA THR A 106 -4.11 2.57 -15.27
C THR A 106 -2.97 1.54 -15.30
N ALA A 107 -2.92 0.64 -16.29
CA ALA A 107 -1.93 -0.42 -16.35
C ALA A 107 -0.49 0.10 -16.41
N TRP A 108 -0.28 1.30 -16.98
CA TRP A 108 1.02 1.96 -17.07
C TRP A 108 1.59 2.37 -15.70
N ILE A 109 0.77 2.49 -14.66
CA ILE A 109 1.21 2.92 -13.32
C ILE A 109 2.21 1.91 -12.74
N ILE A 110 1.96 0.61 -12.92
CA ILE A 110 2.82 -0.47 -12.40
C ILE A 110 4.25 -0.36 -12.98
N PRO A 111 4.48 -0.34 -14.31
CA PRO A 111 5.81 -0.15 -14.85
C PRO A 111 6.39 1.23 -14.58
N ALA A 112 5.57 2.30 -14.51
CA ALA A 112 6.08 3.63 -14.17
C ALA A 112 6.69 3.68 -12.75
N ILE A 113 6.04 3.05 -11.77
CA ILE A 113 6.59 2.94 -10.40
C ILE A 113 7.87 2.12 -10.40
N ALA A 114 7.90 0.99 -11.12
CA ALA A 114 9.10 0.15 -11.21
C ALA A 114 10.28 0.89 -11.84
N VAL A 115 10.06 1.59 -12.97
CA VAL A 115 11.08 2.42 -13.63
C VAL A 115 11.55 3.54 -12.72
N THR A 116 10.63 4.22 -12.03
CA THR A 116 11.00 5.29 -11.09
C THR A 116 11.87 4.74 -9.96
N ASN A 117 11.51 3.57 -9.40
CA ASN A 117 12.30 2.94 -8.35
C ASN A 117 13.69 2.50 -8.83
N CYS A 118 13.80 1.96 -10.05
CA CYS A 118 15.10 1.66 -10.67
C CYS A 118 15.94 2.93 -10.87
N LEU A 119 15.31 4.01 -11.35
CA LEU A 119 16.00 5.27 -11.60
C LEU A 119 16.48 5.92 -10.30
N THR A 120 15.65 5.92 -9.24
CA THR A 120 16.07 6.42 -7.92
C THR A 120 17.20 5.57 -7.36
N LEU A 121 17.12 4.24 -7.46
CA LEU A 121 18.20 3.35 -7.02
C LEU A 121 19.50 3.62 -7.78
N TYR A 122 19.43 3.82 -9.10
CA TYR A 122 20.59 4.09 -9.93
C TYR A 122 21.23 5.45 -9.63
N VAL A 123 20.41 6.49 -9.46
CA VAL A 123 20.90 7.87 -9.27
C VAL A 123 21.34 8.13 -7.83
N SER A 124 20.58 7.66 -6.84
CA SER A 124 20.79 8.01 -5.43
C SER A 124 21.25 6.84 -4.56
N GLY A 125 21.31 5.61 -5.09
CA GLY A 125 21.62 4.41 -4.31
C GLY A 125 20.52 4.00 -3.33
N LEU A 126 19.34 4.63 -3.38
CA LEU A 126 18.25 4.43 -2.42
C LEU A 126 16.95 4.01 -3.15
N PRO A 127 16.14 3.14 -2.55
CA PRO A 127 14.81 2.85 -3.08
C PRO A 127 13.92 4.10 -2.99
N ILE A 128 12.92 4.15 -3.86
CA ILE A 128 12.03 5.31 -4.05
C ILE A 128 11.43 5.81 -2.71
N GLU A 129 11.04 4.89 -1.84
CA GLU A 129 10.46 5.18 -0.52
C GLU A 129 11.44 5.94 0.38
N LYS A 130 12.70 5.50 0.46
CA LYS A 130 13.73 6.12 1.29
C LYS A 130 14.21 7.42 0.69
N PHE A 131 14.33 7.47 -0.63
CA PHE A 131 14.70 8.68 -1.34
C PHE A 131 13.71 9.81 -1.06
N PHE A 132 12.41 9.58 -1.28
CA PHE A 132 11.41 10.62 -1.05
C PHE A 132 11.23 10.99 0.43
N ALA A 133 11.34 10.01 1.35
CA ALA A 133 11.30 10.29 2.79
C ALA A 133 12.45 11.20 3.26
N LEU A 134 13.61 11.15 2.60
CA LEU A 134 14.75 12.02 2.89
C LEU A 134 14.71 13.33 2.10
N ALA A 135 14.18 13.31 0.88
CA ALA A 135 14.22 14.47 -0.02
C ALA A 135 13.11 15.50 0.27
N LEU A 136 11.96 15.08 0.80
CA LEU A 136 10.79 15.95 0.97
C LEU A 136 10.17 15.81 2.37
N PRO A 137 9.69 16.91 2.98
CA PRO A 137 8.87 16.84 4.18
C PRO A 137 7.58 16.04 3.93
N SER A 138 7.15 15.25 4.92
CA SER A 138 5.94 14.42 4.83
C SER A 138 4.67 15.16 4.37
N PRO A 139 4.40 16.43 4.78
CA PRO A 139 3.27 17.19 4.24
C PRO A 139 3.37 17.46 2.74
N VAL A 140 4.57 17.79 2.25
CA VAL A 140 4.78 18.07 0.82
C VAL A 140 4.58 16.79 0.01
N LEU A 141 5.13 15.68 0.51
CA LEU A 141 4.96 14.37 -0.12
C LEU A 141 3.48 13.95 -0.16
N SER A 142 2.73 14.21 0.92
CA SER A 142 1.31 13.87 0.98
C SER A 142 0.48 14.68 -0.02
N PHE A 143 0.71 15.99 -0.14
CA PHE A 143 0.07 16.80 -1.18
C PHE A 143 0.45 16.34 -2.60
N ALA A 144 1.72 16.02 -2.84
CA ALA A 144 2.17 15.54 -4.16
C ALA A 144 1.49 14.21 -4.53
N VAL A 145 1.45 13.25 -3.61
CA VAL A 145 0.77 11.95 -3.81
C VAL A 145 -0.74 12.14 -3.97
N ALA A 146 -1.36 12.99 -3.15
CA ALA A 146 -2.78 13.29 -3.25
C ALA A 146 -3.12 13.92 -4.61
N GLY A 147 -2.30 14.86 -5.09
CA GLY A 147 -2.42 15.46 -6.42
C GLY A 147 -2.29 14.43 -7.54
N LEU A 148 -1.30 13.53 -7.46
CA LEU A 148 -1.11 12.46 -8.43
C LEU A 148 -2.30 11.51 -8.48
N ILE A 149 -2.77 11.02 -7.32
CA ILE A 149 -3.94 10.13 -7.23
C ILE A 149 -5.19 10.85 -7.76
N SER A 150 -5.39 12.11 -7.40
CA SER A 150 -6.51 12.93 -7.88
C SER A 150 -6.51 13.08 -9.40
N ALA A 151 -5.34 13.31 -9.99
CA ALA A 151 -5.16 13.38 -11.43
C ALA A 151 -5.47 12.03 -12.10
N ILE A 152 -4.99 10.92 -11.53
CA ILE A 152 -5.30 9.56 -11.99
C ILE A 152 -6.80 9.31 -11.96
N ILE A 153 -7.49 9.60 -10.85
CA ILE A 153 -8.95 9.46 -10.73
C ILE A 153 -9.67 10.26 -11.83
N ARG A 154 -9.21 11.50 -12.06
CA ARG A 154 -9.80 12.44 -13.04
C ARG A 154 -9.48 12.11 -14.50
N TRP A 155 -8.45 11.33 -14.79
CA TRP A 155 -8.11 10.91 -16.16
C TRP A 155 -8.42 9.46 -16.49
N THR A 156 -8.58 8.59 -15.49
CA THR A 156 -8.91 7.17 -15.71
C THR A 156 -10.30 7.00 -16.31
N PRO A 157 -10.43 6.39 -17.51
CA PRO A 157 -11.74 6.09 -18.10
C PRO A 157 -12.60 5.28 -17.12
N SER A 158 -13.86 5.66 -16.93
CA SER A 158 -14.76 5.03 -15.96
C SER A 158 -16.22 5.24 -16.36
N PRO A 159 -17.15 4.32 -16.01
CA PRO A 159 -18.59 4.50 -16.22
C PRO A 159 -19.19 5.56 -15.28
N LEU A 160 -18.43 6.04 -14.29
CA LEU A 160 -18.86 7.12 -13.42
C LEU A 160 -18.94 8.46 -14.17
N THR A 161 -19.87 9.32 -13.75
CA THR A 161 -19.98 10.68 -14.31
C THR A 161 -18.72 11.51 -13.98
N THR A 162 -18.50 12.56 -14.77
CA THR A 162 -17.40 13.52 -14.54
C THR A 162 -17.46 14.13 -13.15
N ASP A 163 -18.66 14.43 -12.67
CA ASP A 163 -18.89 15.10 -11.38
C ASP A 163 -18.53 14.18 -10.22
N THR A 164 -18.96 12.91 -10.26
CA THR A 164 -18.58 11.92 -9.24
C THR A 164 -17.07 11.73 -9.18
N ARG A 165 -16.39 11.71 -10.33
CA ARG A 165 -14.93 11.57 -10.39
C ARG A 165 -14.20 12.82 -9.90
N GLN A 166 -14.74 14.00 -10.20
CA GLN A 166 -14.21 15.26 -9.68
C GLN A 166 -14.36 15.33 -8.16
N ASN A 167 -15.51 14.96 -7.62
CA ASN A 167 -15.74 14.92 -6.17
C ASN A 167 -14.80 13.91 -5.49
N ALA A 168 -14.62 12.71 -6.08
CA ALA A 168 -13.66 11.73 -5.58
C ALA A 168 -12.20 12.23 -5.63
N ALA A 169 -11.81 12.95 -6.68
CA ALA A 169 -10.48 13.55 -6.79
C ALA A 169 -10.27 14.64 -5.72
N ILE A 170 -11.23 15.56 -5.55
CA ILE A 170 -11.17 16.60 -4.51
C ILE A 170 -11.10 15.95 -3.12
N PHE A 171 -11.88 14.89 -2.89
CA PHE A 171 -11.84 14.13 -1.65
C PHE A 171 -10.44 13.61 -1.32
N ILE A 172 -9.75 12.96 -2.27
CA ILE A 172 -8.37 12.48 -2.06
C ILE A 172 -7.42 13.65 -1.83
N LEU A 173 -7.57 14.74 -2.60
CA LEU A 173 -6.74 15.93 -2.49
C LEU A 173 -6.82 16.58 -1.10
N ILE A 174 -7.96 16.49 -0.42
CA ILE A 174 -8.18 17.05 0.92
C ILE A 174 -7.83 16.04 2.02
N THR A 175 -8.38 14.83 1.95
CA THR A 175 -8.31 13.86 3.06
C THR A 175 -6.91 13.35 3.32
N LEU A 176 -6.11 13.11 2.26
CA LEU A 176 -4.77 12.55 2.42
C LEU A 176 -3.80 13.53 3.11
N PRO A 177 -3.75 14.83 2.73
CA PRO A 177 -2.97 15.82 3.47
C PRO A 177 -3.48 16.09 4.89
N VAL A 178 -4.80 16.11 5.09
CA VAL A 178 -5.39 16.29 6.44
C VAL A 178 -5.01 15.13 7.35
N ALA A 179 -5.16 13.88 6.89
CA ALA A 179 -4.75 12.70 7.65
C ALA A 179 -3.26 12.73 7.97
N THR A 180 -2.41 13.08 7.00
CA THR A 180 -0.96 13.20 7.23
C THR A 180 -0.64 14.27 8.27
N SER A 181 -1.30 15.42 8.19
CA SER A 181 -1.10 16.53 9.14
C SER A 181 -1.52 16.15 10.56
N LEU A 182 -2.63 15.43 10.71
CA LEU A 182 -3.08 14.90 12.00
C LEU A 182 -2.10 13.85 12.56
N VAL A 183 -1.59 12.94 11.74
CA VAL A 183 -0.56 11.97 12.19
C VAL A 183 0.68 12.72 12.68
N LEU A 184 1.15 13.73 11.95
CA LEU A 184 2.31 14.53 12.35
C LEU A 184 2.06 15.33 13.64
N LEU A 185 0.85 15.87 13.81
CA LEU A 185 0.46 16.60 15.01
C LEU A 185 0.54 15.72 16.28
N PHE A 186 0.15 14.45 16.17
CA PHE A 186 0.14 13.51 17.28
C PHE A 186 1.40 12.63 17.38
N SER A 187 2.29 12.69 16.39
CA SER A 187 3.57 11.95 16.40
C SER A 187 4.43 12.22 17.63
N PRO A 188 4.51 13.46 18.20
CA PRO A 188 5.24 13.71 19.45
C PRO A 188 4.76 12.86 20.63
N LEU A 189 3.45 12.57 20.72
CA LEU A 189 2.89 11.70 21.76
C LEU A 189 3.41 10.28 21.62
N VAL A 190 3.54 9.79 20.38
CA VAL A 190 4.10 8.47 20.11
C VAL A 190 5.58 8.42 20.45
N THR A 191 6.35 9.46 20.08
CA THR A 191 7.79 9.51 20.39
C THR A 191 8.08 9.61 21.89
N SER A 192 7.11 10.03 22.70
CA SER A 192 7.23 10.06 24.17
C SER A 192 7.08 8.69 24.84
N LEU A 193 6.59 7.68 24.10
CA LEU A 193 6.43 6.32 24.60
C LEU A 193 7.76 5.55 24.57
N PRO A 194 7.91 4.49 25.39
CA PRO A 194 9.04 3.58 25.30
C PRO A 194 9.18 3.02 23.88
N ILE A 195 10.42 2.88 23.40
CA ILE A 195 10.75 2.43 22.03
C ILE A 195 9.97 1.17 21.64
N CYS A 196 9.84 0.21 22.55
CA CYS A 196 9.12 -1.06 22.33
C CYS A 196 7.61 -0.88 22.02
N GLN A 197 7.01 0.27 22.34
CA GLN A 197 5.59 0.58 22.10
C GLN A 197 5.39 1.55 20.91
N GLN A 198 6.45 2.17 20.41
CA GLN A 198 6.35 3.21 19.39
C GLN A 198 5.81 2.67 18.06
N ALA A 199 6.23 1.47 17.62
CA ALA A 199 5.74 0.86 16.39
C ALA A 199 4.23 0.57 16.44
N GLN A 200 3.75 0.03 17.56
CA GLN A 200 2.33 -0.24 17.80
C GLN A 200 1.53 1.07 17.85
N ALA A 201 2.00 2.05 18.62
CA ALA A 201 1.34 3.35 18.76
C ALA A 201 1.29 4.11 17.43
N THR A 202 2.34 4.03 16.61
CA THR A 202 2.34 4.62 15.25
C THR A 202 1.30 3.96 14.35
N SER A 203 1.19 2.64 14.41
CA SER A 203 0.20 1.87 13.64
C SER A 203 -1.24 2.19 14.06
N LEU A 204 -1.49 2.28 15.37
CA LEU A 204 -2.79 2.68 15.91
C LEU A 204 -3.14 4.12 15.57
N LEU A 205 -2.16 5.03 15.65
CA LEU A 205 -2.35 6.44 15.31
C LEU A 205 -2.71 6.60 13.83
N THR A 206 -1.95 5.99 12.93
CA THR A 206 -2.19 6.07 11.48
C THR A 206 -3.55 5.49 11.11
N LEU A 207 -3.91 4.32 11.65
CA LEU A 207 -5.21 3.69 11.41
C LEU A 207 -6.37 4.51 11.99
N GLY A 208 -6.22 4.99 13.24
CA GLY A 208 -7.22 5.81 13.92
C GLY A 208 -7.46 7.15 13.22
N VAL A 209 -6.40 7.85 12.84
CA VAL A 209 -6.50 9.11 12.08
C VAL A 209 -7.16 8.87 10.72
N GLY A 210 -6.76 7.81 10.00
CA GLY A 210 -7.39 7.46 8.73
C GLY A 210 -8.90 7.21 8.87
N ALA A 211 -9.30 6.45 9.89
CA ALA A 211 -10.71 6.18 10.17
C ALA A 211 -11.48 7.45 10.55
N VAL A 212 -10.92 8.30 11.42
CA VAL A 212 -11.54 9.57 11.82
C VAL A 212 -11.72 10.49 10.62
N VAL A 213 -10.72 10.64 9.76
CA VAL A 213 -10.81 11.47 8.56
C VAL A 213 -11.86 10.92 7.60
N ALA A 214 -11.92 9.60 7.41
CA ALA A 214 -12.94 8.98 6.56
C ALA A 214 -14.37 9.21 7.09
N VAL A 215 -14.59 9.04 8.40
CA VAL A 215 -15.90 9.26 9.04
C VAL A 215 -16.28 10.74 9.05
N ALA A 216 -15.35 11.62 9.40
CA ALA A 216 -15.58 13.06 9.40
C ALA A 216 -15.93 13.55 8.01
N ALA A 217 -15.18 13.07 7.01
CA ALA A 217 -15.51 13.38 5.64
C ALA A 217 -16.93 12.92 5.34
N TYR A 218 -17.27 11.63 5.61
CA TYR A 218 -18.62 11.03 5.45
C TYR A 218 -19.74 11.92 6.00
N GLN A 219 -19.61 12.36 7.24
CA GLN A 219 -20.61 13.17 7.94
C GLN A 219 -20.71 14.61 7.42
N CYS A 220 -19.61 15.20 6.94
CA CYS A 220 -19.60 16.56 6.40
C CYS A 220 -20.18 16.65 4.99
N HIS A 221 -20.79 15.59 4.45
CA HIS A 221 -21.41 15.58 3.12
C HIS A 221 -20.46 16.04 2.01
N LEU A 222 -19.15 15.82 2.15
CA LEU A 222 -18.16 16.08 1.08
C LEU A 222 -18.42 15.27 -0.22
N PHE A 223 -19.49 14.48 -0.29
CA PHE A 223 -19.81 13.50 -1.34
C PHE A 223 -21.20 13.66 -1.97
N THR A 224 -22.02 14.60 -1.48
CA THR A 224 -23.36 14.90 -2.05
C THR A 224 -23.34 16.27 -2.67
#